data_AF-A0A0J5GZG9-F1
#
_entry.id   AF-A0A0J5GZG9-F1
#
_cell.length_a   1.000
_cell.length_b   1.000
_cell.length_c   1.000
_cell.angle_alpha   90.00
_cell.angle_beta   90.00
_cell.angle_gamma   90.00
#
_symmetry.space_group_name_H-M   'P 1'
#
loop_
_entity.id
_entity.type
_entity.pdbx_description
1 polymer ?
#
loop_
_entity_poly.entity_id
_entity_poly.type
_entity_poly.pdbx_seq_one_letter_code
_entity_poly.pdbx_strand_id
1 'polypeptide(L)'
;MAKPKKKRSKQPSQVPQLDERHHLAIKLLVGLRDNRGRRIRMTRGQIADKCGISRMQLYRWEQRKDFQREKEKYREQLFRRIFPRRDSLALQALSGDVDAALTIFRAADMIV
;
A
#
# COMPACT_ATOMS: atom_id res chain seq x y z
N MET A 1 36.59 12.21 28.34
CA MET A 1 36.19 12.07 26.92
C MET A 1 34.73 12.46 26.76
N ALA A 2 34.42 13.50 25.98
CA ALA A 2 33.05 14.00 25.82
C ALA A 2 32.24 13.05 24.90
N LYS A 3 31.01 12.71 25.31
CA LYS A 3 30.09 11.87 24.53
C LYS A 3 29.73 12.57 23.21
N PRO A 4 29.74 11.89 22.05
CA PRO A 4 29.40 12.52 20.78
C PRO A 4 27.95 13.00 20.79
N LYS A 5 27.74 14.30 20.51
CA LYS A 5 26.41 14.90 20.37
C LYS A 5 25.64 14.19 19.26
N LYS A 6 24.49 13.57 19.60
CA LYS A 6 23.57 12.97 18.61
C LYS A 6 23.21 14.04 17.57
N LYS A 7 23.60 13.84 16.31
CA LYS A 7 23.15 14.69 15.20
C LYS A 7 21.63 14.62 15.16
N ARG A 8 20.97 15.73 15.48
CA ARG A 8 19.50 15.84 15.42
C ARG A 8 19.07 15.54 13.98
N SER A 9 18.12 14.63 13.80
CA SER A 9 17.50 14.40 12.50
C SER A 9 17.01 15.75 11.95
N LYS A 10 17.30 16.05 10.69
CA LYS A 10 16.82 17.27 10.02
C LYS A 10 15.32 17.45 10.29
N GLN A 11 14.91 18.68 10.60
CA GLN A 11 13.50 18.98 10.84
C GLN A 11 12.66 18.57 9.62
N PRO A 12 11.41 18.11 9.80
CA PRO A 12 10.56 17.64 8.70
C PRO A 12 10.34 18.68 7.58
N SER A 13 10.44 19.98 7.89
CA SER A 13 10.42 21.08 6.90
C SER A 13 11.67 21.15 5.99
N GLN A 14 12.78 20.53 6.38
CA GLN A 14 14.03 20.48 5.61
C GLN A 14 14.11 19.25 4.68
N VAL A 15 13.13 18.36 4.74
CA VAL A 15 13.03 17.23 3.83
C VAL A 15 12.19 17.70 2.64
N PRO A 16 12.72 17.66 1.40
CA PRO A 16 11.95 18.04 0.22
C PRO A 16 10.64 17.26 0.18
N GLN A 17 9.54 17.96 -0.07
CA GLN A 17 8.22 17.33 -0.20
C GLN A 17 8.25 16.25 -1.28
N LEU A 18 7.32 15.31 -1.19
CA LEU A 18 7.22 14.24 -2.17
C LEU A 18 6.87 14.85 -3.53
N ASP A 19 7.75 14.58 -4.49
CA ASP A 19 7.62 15.01 -5.88
C ASP A 19 6.92 13.92 -6.72
N GLU A 20 6.53 14.22 -7.95
CA GLU A 20 5.84 13.32 -8.87
C GLU A 20 6.56 11.97 -9.03
N ARG A 21 7.89 11.99 -9.07
CA ARG A 21 8.73 10.78 -9.15
C ARG A 21 8.55 9.87 -7.94
N HIS A 22 8.34 10.43 -6.76
CA HIS A 22 8.10 9.64 -5.55
C HIS A 22 6.75 8.94 -5.62
N HIS A 23 5.69 9.65 -6.05
CA HIS A 23 4.37 9.04 -6.23
C HIS A 23 4.38 7.96 -7.31
N LEU A 24 5.10 8.17 -8.41
CA LEU A 24 5.30 7.15 -9.44
C LEU A 24 5.98 5.90 -8.87
N ALA A 25 7.07 6.07 -8.11
CA ALA A 25 7.77 4.97 -7.47
C ALA A 25 6.86 4.21 -6.49
N ILE A 26 6.06 4.92 -5.70
CA ILE A 26 5.07 4.33 -4.77
C ILE A 26 4.06 3.47 -5.53
N LYS A 27 3.49 4.00 -6.61
CA LYS A 27 2.52 3.28 -7.45
C LYS A 27 3.10 1.98 -8.01
N LEU A 28 4.35 2.03 -8.47
CA LEU A 28 5.07 0.85 -8.97
C LEU A 28 5.41 -0.16 -7.85
N LEU A 29 5.77 0.31 -6.66
CA LEU A 29 6.13 -0.52 -5.51
C LEU A 29 4.95 -1.27 -4.89
N VAL A 30 3.79 -0.62 -4.75
CA VAL A 30 2.59 -1.26 -4.19
C VAL A 30 2.07 -2.36 -5.13
N GLY A 31 2.35 -2.20 -6.42
CA GLY A 31 2.25 -3.22 -7.45
C GLY A 31 1.19 -2.86 -8.47
N LEU A 32 1.60 -2.74 -9.73
CA LEU A 32 0.68 -2.72 -10.85
C LEU A 32 0.07 -4.11 -11.03
N ARG A 33 -1.22 -4.16 -11.32
CA ARG A 33 -1.89 -5.37 -11.80
C ARG A 33 -1.96 -5.31 -13.32
N ASP A 34 -1.71 -6.45 -13.96
CA ASP A 34 -2.04 -6.73 -15.36
C ASP A 34 -3.57 -6.60 -15.54
N ASN A 35 -4.03 -6.34 -16.76
CA ASN A 35 -5.44 -6.39 -17.18
C ASN A 35 -6.15 -7.69 -16.77
N ARG A 36 -5.40 -8.77 -16.53
CA ARG A 36 -5.88 -10.06 -15.99
C ARG A 36 -5.84 -10.15 -14.45
N GLY A 37 -5.64 -9.03 -13.76
CA GLY A 37 -5.58 -8.95 -12.30
C GLY A 37 -4.30 -9.50 -11.65
N ARG A 38 -3.34 -10.01 -12.43
CA ARG A 38 -2.08 -10.59 -11.92
C ARG A 38 -1.11 -9.51 -11.48
N ARG A 39 -0.41 -9.74 -10.37
CA ARG A 39 0.59 -8.81 -9.86
C ARG A 39 1.81 -8.81 -10.78
N ILE A 40 2.10 -7.68 -11.41
CA ILE A 40 3.34 -7.50 -12.17
C ILE A 40 4.46 -7.31 -11.15
N ARG A 41 5.33 -8.31 -11.01
CA ARG A 41 6.52 -8.22 -10.15
C ARG A 41 7.61 -7.48 -10.91
N MET A 42 7.71 -6.16 -10.72
CA MET A 42 8.87 -5.40 -11.17
C MET A 42 9.99 -5.50 -10.15
N THR A 43 11.23 -5.65 -10.61
CA THR A 43 12.39 -5.58 -9.72
C THR A 43 12.63 -4.13 -9.30
N ARG A 44 13.29 -3.93 -8.15
CA ARG A 44 13.65 -2.57 -7.67
C ARG A 44 14.52 -1.79 -8.66
N GLY A 45 15.34 -2.49 -9.45
CA GLY A 45 16.12 -1.87 -10.52
C GLY A 45 15.21 -1.28 -11.59
N GLN A 46 14.29 -2.08 -12.13
CA GLN A 46 13.33 -1.64 -13.15
C GLN A 46 12.43 -0.50 -12.68
N ILE A 47 12.06 -0.47 -11.39
CA ILE A 47 11.29 0.64 -10.81
C ILE A 47 12.13 1.91 -10.79
N ALA A 48 13.39 1.83 -10.39
CA ALA A 48 14.30 2.98 -10.37
C ALA A 48 14.53 3.53 -11.79
N ASP A 49 14.72 2.65 -12.76
CA ASP A 49 14.89 3.01 -14.18
C ASP A 49 13.66 3.74 -14.72
N LYS A 50 12.45 3.23 -14.44
CA LYS A 50 11.19 3.89 -14.82
C LYS A 50 10.99 5.26 -14.16
N CYS A 51 11.51 5.44 -12.96
CA CYS A 51 11.43 6.70 -12.24
C CYS A 51 12.58 7.67 -12.59
N GLY A 52 13.52 7.27 -13.45
CA GLY A 52 14.68 8.08 -13.83
C GLY A 52 15.60 8.38 -12.64
N ILE A 53 15.74 7.43 -11.71
CA ILE A 53 16.58 7.57 -10.51
C ILE A 53 17.50 6.36 -10.33
N SER A 54 18.55 6.53 -9.52
CA SER A 54 19.38 5.40 -9.13
C SER A 54 18.64 4.47 -8.16
N ARG A 55 18.99 3.17 -8.20
CA ARG A 55 18.51 2.17 -7.22
C ARG A 55 18.80 2.58 -5.77
N MET A 56 19.93 3.24 -5.53
CA MET A 56 20.31 3.71 -4.20
C MET A 56 19.43 4.87 -3.72
N GLN A 57 19.01 5.77 -4.62
CA GLN A 57 18.04 6.82 -4.28
C GLN A 57 16.68 6.22 -3.91
N LEU A 58 16.20 5.23 -4.67
CA LEU A 58 14.96 4.52 -4.35
C LEU A 58 15.04 3.86 -2.97
N TYR A 59 16.17 3.23 -2.65
CA TYR A 59 16.41 2.66 -1.33
C TYR A 59 16.32 3.72 -0.22
N ARG A 60 16.96 4.89 -0.40
CA ARG A 60 16.88 5.99 0.56
C ARG A 60 15.45 6.54 0.71
N TRP A 61 14.67 6.59 -0.37
CA TRP A 61 13.26 6.98 -0.32
C TRP A 61 12.43 6.01 0.51
N GLU A 62 12.59 4.70 0.32
CA GLU A 62 11.88 3.67 1.10
C GLU A 62 12.13 3.78 2.63
N GLN A 63 13.26 4.35 3.04
CA GLN A 63 13.60 4.57 4.46
C GLN A 63 12.98 5.84 5.05
N ARG A 64 12.45 6.76 4.24
CA ARG A 64 11.85 8.01 4.74
C ARG A 64 10.42 7.75 5.24
N LYS A 65 10.08 8.36 6.38
CA LYS A 65 8.75 8.20 7.02
C LYS A 65 7.60 8.77 6.18
N ASP A 66 7.80 9.90 5.51
CA ASP A 66 6.81 10.52 4.64
C ASP A 66 6.47 9.64 3.44
N PHE A 67 7.49 9.09 2.79
CA PHE A 67 7.34 8.13 1.68
C PHE A 67 6.61 6.86 2.13
N GLN A 68 6.94 6.33 3.30
CA GLN A 68 6.26 5.16 3.86
C GLN A 68 4.77 5.42 4.12
N ARG A 69 4.42 6.58 4.72
CA ARG A 69 3.03 6.97 4.96
C ARG A 69 2.21 7.07 3.66
N GLU A 70 2.77 7.73 2.65
CA GLU A 70 2.12 7.84 1.34
C GLU A 70 1.96 6.47 0.67
N LYS A 71 2.97 5.60 0.76
CA LYS A 71 2.91 4.22 0.26
C LYS A 71 1.80 3.41 0.94
N GLU A 72 1.67 3.52 2.25
CA GLU A 72 0.64 2.84 3.02
C GLU A 72 -0.76 3.37 2.67
N LYS A 73 -0.93 4.69 2.61
CA LYS A 73 -2.17 5.33 2.17
C LYS A 73 -2.60 4.85 0.79
N TYR A 74 -1.67 4.80 -0.17
CA TYR A 74 -1.95 4.29 -1.52
C TYR A 74 -2.34 2.81 -1.52
N ARG A 75 -1.66 2.00 -0.71
CA ARG A 75 -1.99 0.57 -0.53
C ARG A 75 -3.38 0.39 0.06
N GLU A 76 -3.75 1.16 1.09
CA GLU A 76 -5.08 1.10 1.67
C GLU A 76 -6.16 1.50 0.67
N GLN A 77 -5.94 2.56 -0.11
CA GLN A 77 -6.87 2.98 -1.16
C GLN A 77 -7.06 1.88 -2.20
N LEU A 78 -5.98 1.25 -2.66
CA LEU A 78 -6.07 0.11 -3.56
C LEU A 78 -6.80 -1.07 -2.93
N PHE A 79 -6.53 -1.38 -1.67
CA PHE A 79 -7.21 -2.45 -0.95
C PHE A 79 -8.71 -2.19 -0.85
N ARG A 80 -9.12 -0.97 -0.47
CA ARG A 80 -10.54 -0.58 -0.42
C ARG A 80 -11.22 -0.62 -1.79
N ARG A 81 -10.49 -0.35 -2.88
CA ARG A 81 -11.02 -0.44 -4.25
C ARG A 81 -11.21 -1.88 -4.71
N ILE A 82 -10.26 -2.75 -4.38
CA ILE A 82 -10.29 -4.17 -4.77
C ILE A 82 -11.28 -4.95 -3.90
N PHE A 83 -11.29 -4.64 -2.61
CA PHE A 83 -12.16 -5.21 -1.60
C PHE A 83 -13.01 -4.07 -1.03
N PRO A 84 -14.05 -3.61 -1.77
CA PRO A 84 -15.01 -2.67 -1.19
C PRO A 84 -15.52 -3.29 0.11
N ARG A 85 -15.61 -2.48 1.18
CA ARG A 85 -16.24 -2.97 2.40
C ARG A 85 -17.65 -3.40 2.02
N ARG A 86 -17.89 -4.70 2.07
CA ARG A 86 -19.21 -5.25 1.91
C ARG A 86 -19.87 -5.05 3.27
N ASP A 87 -20.42 -3.86 3.46
CA ASP A 87 -20.84 -3.33 4.77
C ASP A 87 -21.96 -4.16 5.42
N SER A 88 -22.59 -5.08 4.70
CA SER A 88 -23.49 -6.08 5.27
C SER A 88 -23.12 -7.50 4.85
N LEU A 89 -23.24 -8.44 5.79
CA LEU A 89 -23.17 -9.88 5.52
C LEU A 89 -24.13 -10.28 4.39
N ALA A 90 -25.26 -9.57 4.24
CA ALA A 90 -26.23 -9.83 3.19
C ALA A 90 -25.68 -9.52 1.79
N LEU A 91 -24.98 -8.40 1.62
CA LEU A 91 -24.31 -8.07 0.36
C LEU A 91 -23.15 -9.04 0.07
N GLN A 92 -22.47 -9.54 1.11
CA GLN A 92 -21.46 -10.59 0.98
C GLN A 92 -22.09 -11.88 0.45
N ALA A 93 -23.16 -12.36 1.09
CA ALA A 93 -23.91 -13.53 0.67
C ALA A 93 -24.45 -13.40 -0.77
N LEU A 94 -25.06 -12.27 -1.12
CA LEU A 94 -25.59 -12.00 -2.47
C LEU A 94 -24.50 -11.98 -3.56
N SER A 95 -23.26 -11.65 -3.19
CA SER A 95 -22.12 -11.66 -4.11
C SER A 95 -21.37 -13.00 -4.15
N GLY A 96 -21.96 -14.06 -3.58
CA GLY A 96 -21.46 -15.43 -3.65
C GLY A 96 -20.53 -15.84 -2.51
N ASP A 97 -20.45 -15.05 -1.43
CA ASP A 97 -19.66 -15.38 -0.24
C ASP A 97 -20.42 -16.35 0.67
N VAL A 98 -20.07 -17.63 0.58
CA VAL A 98 -20.78 -18.73 1.26
C VAL A 98 -20.70 -18.61 2.78
N ASP A 99 -19.56 -18.17 3.33
CA ASP A 99 -19.37 -18.05 4.77
C ASP A 99 -20.26 -16.94 5.35
N ALA A 100 -20.42 -15.84 4.62
CA ALA A 100 -21.34 -14.78 5.01
C ALA A 100 -22.80 -15.24 4.96
N ALA A 101 -23.18 -16.04 3.96
CA ALA A 101 -24.51 -16.64 3.86
C ALA A 101 -24.80 -17.59 5.03
N LEU A 102 -23.86 -18.49 5.34
CA LEU A 102 -23.97 -19.42 6.47
C LEU A 102 -24.07 -18.68 7.80
N THR A 103 -23.31 -17.59 7.97
CA THR A 103 -23.37 -16.77 9.18
C THR A 103 -24.76 -16.14 9.35
N ILE A 104 -25.37 -15.64 8.26
CA ILE A 104 -26.75 -15.13 8.29
C ILE A 104 -27.74 -16.23 8.62
N PHE A 105 -27.61 -17.39 7.98
CA PHE A 105 -28.55 -18.50 8.17
C PHE A 105 -28.50 -19.10 9.57
N ARG A 106 -27.31 -19.18 10.18
CA ARG A 106 -27.15 -19.58 11.59
C ARG A 106 -27.75 -18.55 12.54
N ALA A 107 -27.52 -17.26 12.30
CA ALA A 107 -28.10 -16.20 13.13
C ALA A 107 -29.63 -16.11 13.03
N ALA A 108 -30.21 -16.62 11.94
CA ALA A 108 -31.65 -16.70 11.71
C ALA A 108 -32.24 -18.08 12.09
N ASP A 109 -31.45 -18.97 12.72
CA ASP A 109 -31.84 -20.34 13.08
C ASP A 109 -32.42 -21.17 11.90
N MET A 110 -32.03 -20.84 10.67
CA MET A 110 -32.50 -21.54 9.47
C MET A 110 -31.68 -22.79 9.15
N ILE A 111 -30.52 -22.95 9.80
CA ILE A 111 -29.63 -24.10 9.65
C ILE A 111 -28.96 -24.37 11.00
N VAL A 112 -28.97 -25.63 11.43
CA VAL A 112 -28.31 -26.14 12.65
C VAL A 112 -26.83 -26.44 12.38
#